data_AF-A0A2G2NMZ1-F1
#
_entry.id   AF-A0A2G2NMZ1-F1
#
_cell.length_a   1.000
_cell.length_b   1.000
_cell.length_c   1.000
_cell.angle_alpha   90.00
_cell.angle_beta   90.00
_cell.angle_gamma   90.00
#
_symmetry.space_group_name_H-M   'P 1'
#
loop_
_entity.id
_entity.type
_entity.pdbx_description
1 polymer ?
#
loop_
_entity_poly.entity_id
_entity_poly.type
_entity_poly.pdbx_seq_one_letter_code
_entity_poly.pdbx_strand_id
1 'polypeptide(L)'
;MLNSVLKPKAPNNNLWRAQEVERISEYPAIGFYHPRLKLFVISAVEVAEEEIGPEYHLSISKYSGPYSQPRRCSMAEAQMVLKQFDAEGAKEDNHTSLIRSFWMPVNESLVGIECECKGQEAVIRDGDFEWRPLTKENAERAKRLAERSDKA
;
A
#
# COMPACT_ATOMS: atom_id res chain seq x y z
N MET A 1 -13.10 -7.64 -17.84
CA MET A 1 -12.88 -6.90 -16.58
C MET A 1 -13.44 -7.73 -15.45
N LEU A 2 -12.60 -8.27 -14.56
CA LEU A 2 -13.06 -8.90 -13.33
C LEU A 2 -13.73 -7.81 -12.47
N ASN A 3 -15.05 -7.88 -12.32
CA ASN A 3 -15.77 -7.08 -11.34
C ASN A 3 -15.50 -7.67 -9.96
N SER A 4 -14.32 -7.38 -9.39
CA SER A 4 -14.02 -7.76 -8.01
C SER A 4 -15.07 -7.15 -7.07
N VAL A 5 -15.63 -7.98 -6.20
CA VAL A 5 -16.53 -7.55 -5.11
C VAL A 5 -15.76 -6.70 -4.11
N LEU A 6 -14.47 -7.00 -3.92
CA LEU A 6 -13.57 -6.21 -3.10
C LEU A 6 -13.16 -4.95 -3.86
N LYS A 7 -13.42 -3.80 -3.25
CA LYS A 7 -13.04 -2.49 -3.76
C LYS A 7 -11.94 -1.89 -2.89
N PRO A 8 -11.04 -1.07 -3.47
CA PRO A 8 -10.08 -0.33 -2.67
C PRO A 8 -10.79 0.53 -1.62
N LYS A 9 -10.13 0.76 -0.49
CA LYS A 9 -10.67 1.63 0.55
C LYS A 9 -10.80 3.05 0.02
N ALA A 10 -11.96 3.65 0.26
CA ALA A 10 -12.23 5.04 -0.07
C ALA A 10 -12.18 5.89 1.20
N PRO A 11 -11.78 7.17 1.10
CA PRO A 11 -11.78 8.06 2.25
C PRO A 11 -13.22 8.35 2.70
N ASN A 12 -13.42 8.49 4.00
CA ASN A 12 -14.70 8.78 4.66
C ASN A 12 -15.16 10.24 4.56
N ASN A 13 -14.49 11.06 3.73
CA ASN A 13 -14.83 12.47 3.53
C ASN A 13 -14.55 12.91 2.08
N ASN A 14 -15.24 13.96 1.66
CA ASN A 14 -15.24 14.44 0.27
C ASN A 14 -14.12 15.44 -0.06
N LEU A 15 -13.16 15.67 0.84
CA LEU A 15 -12.02 16.56 0.57
C LEU A 15 -10.98 15.90 -0.34
N TRP A 16 -11.02 14.58 -0.44
CA TRP A 16 -10.20 13.78 -1.34
C TRP A 16 -10.79 13.76 -2.74
N ARG A 17 -9.94 13.99 -3.73
CA ARG A 17 -10.31 13.92 -5.15
C ARG A 17 -9.83 12.61 -5.73
N ALA A 18 -10.78 11.75 -6.13
CA ALA A 18 -10.49 10.53 -6.84
C ALA A 18 -9.76 10.82 -8.17
N GLN A 19 -8.79 9.99 -8.51
CA GLN A 19 -8.05 10.02 -9.75
C GLN A 19 -7.81 8.58 -10.22
N GLU A 20 -7.91 8.36 -11.52
CA GLU A 20 -7.48 7.10 -12.09
C GLU A 20 -5.96 6.96 -11.95
N VAL A 21 -5.53 5.75 -11.67
CA VAL A 21 -4.11 5.39 -11.59
C VAL A 21 -3.87 4.21 -12.51
N GLU A 22 -2.65 4.14 -13.05
CA GLU A 22 -2.23 2.96 -13.80
C GLU A 22 -2.29 1.74 -12.89
N ARG A 23 -2.97 0.70 -13.38
CA ARG A 23 -3.09 -0.56 -12.66
C ARG A 23 -1.92 -1.46 -13.03
N ILE A 24 -1.16 -1.85 -12.01
CA ILE A 24 -0.02 -2.76 -12.15
C ILE A 24 -0.43 -4.21 -11.84
N SER A 25 -1.56 -4.42 -11.14
CA SER A 25 -2.09 -5.74 -10.79
C SER A 25 -3.49 -6.01 -11.39
N GLU A 26 -3.90 -7.28 -11.33
CA GLU A 26 -5.23 -7.75 -11.74
C GLU A 26 -6.36 -7.26 -10.81
N TYR A 27 -5.99 -6.71 -9.67
CA TYR A 27 -6.90 -6.15 -8.67
C TYR A 27 -7.13 -4.64 -8.89
N PRO A 28 -8.27 -4.09 -8.41
CA PRO A 28 -8.57 -2.68 -8.59
C PRO A 28 -7.64 -1.78 -7.77
N ALA A 29 -7.33 -0.61 -8.33
CA ALA A 29 -6.62 0.48 -7.65
C ALA A 29 -7.25 1.83 -8.02
N ILE A 30 -7.17 2.80 -7.12
CA ILE A 30 -7.66 4.18 -7.31
C ILE A 30 -6.76 5.16 -6.55
N GLY A 31 -6.48 6.30 -7.17
CA GLY A 31 -5.75 7.39 -6.54
C GLY A 31 -6.69 8.36 -5.85
N PHE A 32 -6.23 8.97 -4.76
CA PHE A 32 -6.92 10.05 -4.07
C PHE A 32 -5.93 11.17 -3.74
N TYR A 33 -6.26 12.38 -4.18
CA TYR A 33 -5.45 13.57 -3.90
C TYR A 33 -6.16 14.51 -2.93
N HIS A 34 -5.45 14.92 -1.87
CA HIS A 34 -5.93 15.95 -0.94
C HIS A 34 -5.25 17.31 -1.24
N PRO A 35 -5.96 18.30 -1.82
CA PRO A 35 -5.34 19.52 -2.35
C PRO A 35 -4.74 20.44 -1.30
N ARG A 36 -5.31 20.49 -0.08
CA ARG A 36 -4.80 21.28 1.05
C ARG A 36 -3.59 20.64 1.72
N LEU A 37 -3.63 19.33 1.99
CA LEU A 37 -2.57 18.59 2.66
C LEU A 37 -1.40 18.22 1.73
N LYS A 38 -1.61 18.33 0.42
CA LYS A 38 -0.65 17.89 -0.61
C LYS A 38 -0.29 16.41 -0.44
N LEU A 39 -1.28 15.59 -0.09
CA LEU A 39 -1.13 14.15 0.05
C LEU A 39 -1.76 13.44 -1.14
N PHE A 40 -1.10 12.39 -1.60
CA PHE A 40 -1.61 11.48 -2.61
C PHE A 40 -1.58 10.06 -2.04
N VAL A 41 -2.71 9.37 -2.18
CA VAL A 41 -2.90 8.01 -1.70
C VAL A 41 -3.28 7.15 -2.88
N ILE A 42 -2.52 6.10 -3.15
CA ILE A 42 -2.99 5.00 -3.99
C ILE A 42 -3.62 4.00 -3.03
N SER A 43 -4.90 3.70 -3.24
CA SER A 43 -5.58 2.60 -2.56
C SER A 43 -5.79 1.47 -3.54
N ALA A 44 -5.39 0.26 -3.16
CA ALA A 44 -5.56 -0.95 -3.93
C ALA A 44 -6.10 -2.08 -3.05
N VAL A 45 -6.64 -3.10 -3.71
CA VAL A 45 -6.71 -4.46 -3.16
C VAL A 45 -5.60 -5.24 -3.84
N GLU A 46 -4.85 -6.06 -3.12
CA GLU A 46 -3.78 -6.89 -3.68
C GLU A 46 -3.74 -8.23 -2.95
N VAL A 47 -3.08 -9.23 -3.53
CA VAL A 47 -2.76 -10.50 -2.86
C VAL A 47 -1.25 -10.61 -2.86
N ALA A 48 -0.60 -10.04 -1.84
CA ALA A 48 0.85 -10.07 -1.71
C ALA A 48 1.34 -11.44 -1.21
N GLU A 49 0.57 -12.05 -0.30
CA GLU A 49 0.80 -13.39 0.25
C GLU A 49 -0.46 -14.24 0.10
N GLU A 50 -0.35 -15.39 -0.57
CA GLU A 50 -1.48 -16.29 -0.82
C GLU A 50 -2.11 -16.79 0.50
N GLU A 51 -1.29 -17.01 1.52
CA GLU A 51 -1.69 -17.51 2.84
C GLU A 51 -2.52 -16.50 3.64
N ILE A 52 -2.27 -15.20 3.45
CA ILE A 52 -3.04 -14.10 4.08
C ILE A 52 -4.30 -13.82 3.25
N GLY A 53 -4.19 -13.98 1.93
CA GLY A 53 -5.25 -13.69 0.98
C GLY A 53 -5.30 -12.19 0.61
N PRO A 54 -6.47 -11.67 0.21
CA PRO A 54 -6.58 -10.27 -0.19
C PRO A 54 -6.30 -9.29 0.95
N GLU A 55 -5.55 -8.24 0.62
CA GLU A 55 -5.19 -7.16 1.52
C GLU A 55 -5.53 -5.80 0.90
N TYR A 56 -5.94 -4.86 1.74
CA TYR A 56 -5.96 -3.45 1.39
C TYR A 56 -4.55 -2.89 1.46
N HIS A 57 -4.09 -2.29 0.37
CA HIS A 57 -2.82 -1.61 0.28
C HIS A 57 -3.03 -0.09 0.15
N LEU A 58 -2.43 0.68 1.04
CA LEU A 58 -2.40 2.15 0.98
C LEU A 58 -0.96 2.62 0.82
N SER A 59 -0.67 3.24 -0.33
CA SER A 59 0.61 3.90 -0.61
C SER A 59 0.46 5.42 -0.49
N ILE A 60 1.14 6.01 0.49
CA ILE A 60 0.94 7.41 0.92
C ILE A 60 2.19 8.24 0.64
N SER A 61 2.00 9.35 -0.08
CA SER A 61 3.06 10.29 -0.41
C SER A 61 2.62 11.75 -0.34
N LYS A 62 3.60 12.64 -0.29
CA LYS A 62 3.43 14.05 -0.59
C LYS A 62 3.49 14.26 -2.10
N TYR A 63 2.52 15.01 -2.62
CA TYR A 63 2.39 15.33 -4.03
C TYR A 63 1.97 16.79 -4.21
N SER A 64 2.71 17.54 -5.03
CA SER A 64 2.46 18.97 -5.26
C SER A 64 1.94 19.27 -6.68
N GLY A 65 1.73 18.24 -7.51
CA GLY A 65 1.21 18.37 -8.87
C GLY A 65 1.96 17.50 -9.90
N PRO A 66 1.53 17.52 -11.17
CA PRO A 66 1.98 16.60 -12.23
C PRO A 66 3.48 16.65 -12.54
N TYR A 67 4.15 17.74 -12.17
CA TYR A 67 5.59 17.91 -12.39
C TYR A 67 6.42 17.76 -11.10
N SER A 68 5.79 17.38 -9.99
CA SER A 68 6.48 17.16 -8.72
C SER A 68 6.85 15.69 -8.54
N GLN A 69 8.07 15.45 -8.10
CA GLN A 69 8.45 14.14 -7.59
C GLN A 69 7.72 13.85 -6.28
N PRO A 70 7.27 12.61 -6.05
CA PRO A 70 6.69 12.23 -4.77
C PRO A 70 7.72 12.43 -3.67
N ARG A 71 7.25 12.87 -2.51
CA ARG A 71 8.07 12.98 -1.30
C ARG A 71 7.46 12.17 -0.17
N ARG A 72 8.30 11.80 0.79
CA ARG A 72 7.88 11.09 1.99
C ARG A 72 6.89 11.94 2.80
N CYS A 73 5.79 11.32 3.24
CA CYS A 73 4.91 11.90 4.24
C CYS A 73 5.42 11.56 5.65
N SER A 74 5.05 12.40 6.63
CA SER A 74 5.35 12.11 8.04
C SER A 74 4.48 10.96 8.57
N MET A 75 4.92 10.30 9.65
CA MET A 75 4.09 9.28 10.31
C MET A 75 2.73 9.85 10.78
N ALA A 76 2.69 11.07 11.30
CA ALA A 76 1.45 11.71 11.73
C ALA A 76 0.44 11.91 10.57
N GLU A 77 0.94 12.23 9.38
CA GLU A 77 0.10 12.33 8.18
C GLU A 77 -0.39 10.96 7.73
N ALA A 78 0.47 9.95 7.76
CA ALA A 78 0.07 8.58 7.46
C ALA A 78 -1.04 8.09 8.40
N GLN A 79 -0.90 8.27 9.71
CA GLN A 79 -1.92 7.88 10.69
C GLN A 79 -3.27 8.58 10.45
N MET A 80 -3.25 9.87 10.10
CA MET A 80 -4.46 10.59 9.74
C MET A 80 -5.12 10.03 8.47
N VAL A 81 -4.32 9.68 7.46
CA VAL A 81 -4.82 9.01 6.26
C VAL A 81 -5.43 7.65 6.60
N LEU A 82 -4.74 6.80 7.39
CA LEU A 82 -5.26 5.50 7.80
C LEU A 82 -6.63 5.62 8.47
N LYS A 83 -6.79 6.60 9.37
CA LYS A 83 -8.09 6.88 9.99
C LYS A 83 -9.16 7.32 8.99
N GLN A 84 -8.80 8.16 8.02
CA GLN A 84 -9.75 8.61 7.00
C GLN A 84 -10.15 7.52 6.02
N PHE A 85 -9.29 6.52 5.83
CA PHE A 85 -9.54 5.36 4.96
C PHE A 85 -10.03 4.13 5.73
N ASP A 86 -10.32 4.25 7.03
CA ASP A 86 -10.75 3.12 7.86
C ASP A 86 -9.75 1.94 7.83
N ALA A 87 -8.46 2.27 8.01
CA ALA A 87 -7.33 1.35 7.88
C ALA A 87 -6.36 1.45 9.08
N GLU A 88 -6.86 1.80 10.28
CA GLU A 88 -6.03 1.96 11.49
C GLU A 88 -5.33 0.65 11.94
N GLY A 89 -5.84 -0.51 11.51
CA GLY A 89 -5.22 -1.82 11.75
C GLY A 89 -4.10 -2.18 10.78
N ALA A 90 -3.83 -1.36 9.76
CA ALA A 90 -2.83 -1.63 8.75
C ALA A 90 -1.40 -1.58 9.32
N LYS A 91 -0.52 -2.44 8.82
CA LYS A 91 0.89 -2.49 9.18
C LYS A 91 1.75 -1.82 8.13
N GLU A 92 2.70 -1.00 8.58
CA GLU A 92 3.66 -0.36 7.69
C GLU A 92 4.67 -1.38 7.18
N ASP A 93 4.84 -1.41 5.86
CA ASP A 93 5.87 -2.19 5.20
C ASP A 93 6.36 -1.52 3.91
N ASN A 94 7.46 -0.78 4.05
CA ASN A 94 7.97 0.11 3.01
C ASN A 94 9.07 -0.57 2.20
N HIS A 95 8.86 -0.66 0.89
CA HIS A 95 9.83 -1.20 -0.06
C HIS A 95 10.60 -0.13 -0.85
N THR A 96 10.36 1.14 -0.53
CA THR A 96 11.01 2.30 -1.15
C THR A 96 11.42 3.30 -0.09
N SER A 97 12.39 4.17 -0.39
CA SER A 97 12.80 5.24 0.52
C SER A 97 11.82 6.43 0.56
N LEU A 98 10.75 6.43 -0.24
CA LEU A 98 9.92 7.62 -0.45
C LEU A 98 8.46 7.43 -0.03
N ILE A 99 7.88 6.27 -0.25
CA ILE A 99 6.45 6.03 -0.04
C ILE A 99 6.26 5.31 1.29
N ARG A 100 5.28 5.76 2.09
CA ARG A 100 4.80 4.97 3.23
C ARG A 100 3.70 4.04 2.76
N SER A 101 3.96 2.74 2.81
CA SER A 101 3.07 1.67 2.35
C SER A 101 2.50 0.93 3.55
N PHE A 102 1.19 0.72 3.55
CA PHE A 102 0.46 0.07 4.62
C PHE A 102 -0.40 -1.06 4.07
N TRP A 103 -0.38 -2.19 4.75
CA TRP A 103 -1.06 -3.42 4.36
C TRP A 103 -2.04 -3.84 5.46
N MET A 104 -3.26 -4.20 5.07
CA MET A 104 -4.30 -4.64 5.99
C MET A 104 -5.07 -5.80 5.38
N PRO A 105 -5.03 -7.00 5.98
CA PRO A 105 -5.84 -8.11 5.54
C PRO A 105 -7.33 -7.75 5.44
N VAL A 106 -7.98 -8.21 4.38
CA VAL A 106 -9.44 -8.14 4.26
C VAL A 106 -10.08 -9.08 5.28
N ASN A 107 -9.41 -10.18 5.60
CA ASN A 107 -9.80 -11.06 6.70
C ASN A 107 -9.51 -10.39 8.05
N GLU A 108 -10.57 -9.92 8.72
CA GLU A 108 -10.48 -9.20 9.99
C GLU A 108 -9.75 -9.99 11.10
N SER A 109 -9.79 -11.33 11.08
CA SER A 109 -9.10 -12.13 12.09
C SER A 109 -7.57 -12.11 11.96
N LEU A 110 -7.06 -11.68 10.80
CA LEU A 110 -5.64 -11.56 10.51
C LEU A 110 -5.15 -10.11 10.62
N VAL A 111 -6.03 -9.14 10.91
CA VAL A 111 -5.63 -7.73 11.02
C VAL A 111 -4.55 -7.57 12.10
N GLY A 112 -3.45 -6.95 11.69
CA GLY A 112 -2.29 -6.71 12.54
C GLY A 112 -1.25 -7.82 12.52
N ILE A 113 -1.43 -8.87 11.71
CA ILE A 113 -0.36 -9.81 11.38
C ILE A 113 0.79 -9.07 10.66
N GLU A 114 2.01 -9.52 10.90
CA GLU A 114 3.21 -8.99 10.26
C GLU A 114 3.78 -10.06 9.31
N CYS A 115 4.22 -9.66 8.11
CA CYS A 115 4.86 -10.59 7.18
C CYS A 115 6.08 -11.26 7.83
N GLU A 116 6.20 -12.58 7.67
CA GLU A 116 7.36 -13.33 8.14
C GLU A 116 8.68 -12.85 7.49
N CYS A 117 8.60 -12.32 6.26
CA CYS A 117 9.72 -11.76 5.51
C CYS A 117 10.35 -10.55 6.20
N LYS A 118 9.57 -9.77 6.95
CA LYS A 118 10.00 -8.45 7.45
C LYS A 118 11.17 -8.52 8.42
N GLY A 119 11.31 -9.64 9.15
CA GLY A 119 12.42 -9.92 10.04
C GLY A 119 13.69 -10.46 9.35
N GLN A 120 13.57 -10.88 8.09
CA GLN A 120 14.67 -11.45 7.30
C GLN A 120 15.34 -10.41 6.40
N GLU A 121 14.68 -9.28 6.17
CA GLU A 121 15.09 -8.25 5.24
C GLU A 121 15.99 -7.18 5.89
N ALA A 122 16.94 -6.67 5.10
CA ALA A 122 17.81 -5.58 5.54
C ALA A 122 17.00 -4.30 5.74
N VAL A 123 17.04 -3.76 6.95
CA VAL A 123 16.30 -2.53 7.31
C VAL A 123 17.22 -1.32 7.21
N ILE A 124 16.79 -0.32 6.44
CA ILE A 124 17.42 1.01 6.38
C ILE A 124 16.56 1.97 7.21
N ARG A 125 17.18 2.70 8.15
CA ARG A 125 16.52 3.62 9.07
C ARG A 125 16.89 5.06 8.77
N ASP A 126 15.89 5.87 8.47
CA ASP A 126 15.99 7.31 8.23
C ASP A 126 15.07 8.06 9.22
N GLY A 127 15.49 8.18 10.48
CA GLY A 127 14.67 8.82 11.52
C GLY A 127 13.45 7.99 11.90
N ASP A 128 12.25 8.50 11.62
CA ASP A 128 10.95 7.85 11.91
C ASP A 128 10.46 6.93 10.78
N PHE A 129 11.34 6.60 9.84
CA PHE A 129 11.01 5.83 8.65
C PHE A 129 11.98 4.68 8.48
N GLU A 130 11.42 3.49 8.38
CA GLU A 130 12.14 2.26 8.05
C GLU A 130 11.73 1.80 6.66
N TRP A 131 12.68 1.35 5.85
CA TRP A 131 12.39 0.73 4.56
C TRP A 131 13.36 -0.40 4.24
N ARG A 132 12.87 -1.33 3.41
CA ARG A 132 13.54 -2.57 3.05
C ARG A 132 13.64 -2.60 1.52
N PRO A 133 14.84 -2.48 0.92
CA PRO A 133 14.97 -2.55 -0.53
C PRO A 133 14.52 -3.94 -1.01
N LEU A 134 13.72 -3.97 -2.08
CA LEU A 134 13.43 -5.24 -2.75
C LEU A 134 14.74 -5.87 -3.23
N THR A 135 15.12 -6.98 -2.61
CA THR A 135 16.26 -7.77 -3.07
C THR A 135 15.88 -8.54 -4.32
N LYS A 136 16.88 -8.97 -5.11
CA LYS A 136 16.64 -9.84 -6.25
C LYS A 136 15.93 -11.14 -5.84
N GLU A 137 16.27 -11.69 -4.68
CA GLU A 137 15.61 -12.88 -4.12
C GLU A 137 14.15 -12.62 -3.75
N ASN A 138 13.81 -11.44 -3.22
CA ASN A 138 12.42 -11.05 -2.94
C ASN A 138 11.62 -10.89 -4.22
N ALA A 139 12.19 -10.23 -5.23
CA ALA A 139 11.57 -10.09 -6.55
C ALA A 139 11.36 -11.45 -7.22
N GLU A 140 12.33 -12.37 -7.11
CA GLU A 140 12.22 -13.73 -7.64
C GLU A 140 11.23 -14.59 -6.83
N ARG A 141 11.12 -14.41 -5.51
CA ARG A 141 10.11 -15.08 -4.67
C ARG A 141 8.70 -14.60 -5.04
N ALA A 142 8.48 -13.30 -5.13
CA ALA A 142 7.20 -12.72 -5.57
C ALA A 142 6.82 -13.22 -6.96
N LYS A 143 7.78 -13.29 -7.90
CA LYS A 143 7.57 -13.84 -9.24
C LYS A 143 7.16 -15.32 -9.20
N ARG A 144 7.81 -16.15 -8.38
CA ARG A 144 7.45 -17.58 -8.23
C ARG A 144 6.06 -17.79 -7.62
N LEU A 145 5.64 -16.92 -6.71
CA LEU A 145 4.29 -16.96 -6.12
C LEU A 145 3.24 -16.61 -7.19
N ALA A 146 3.43 -15.50 -7.92
CA ALA A 146 2.55 -15.10 -9.01
C ALA A 146 2.46 -16.14 -10.15
N GLU A 147 3.54 -16.85 -10.48
CA GLU A 147 3.54 -17.91 -11.50
C GLU A 147 2.84 -19.20 -11.05
N ARG A 148 2.63 -19.41 -9.74
CA ARG A 148 1.90 -20.57 -9.20
C ARG A 148 0.39 -20.30 -9.15
N SER A 149 -0.03 -19.08 -8.88
CA SER A 149 -1.44 -18.68 -8.90
C SER A 149 -2.07 -18.77 -10.29
N ASP A 150 -1.30 -18.53 -11.37
CA ASP A 150 -1.78 -18.64 -12.75
C ASP A 150 -1.98 -20.09 -13.26
N LYS A 151 -1.52 -21.10 -12.49
CA LYS A 151 -1.54 -22.52 -12.89
C LYS A 151 -2.55 -23.37 -12.12
N ALA A 152 -3.28 -22.79 -11.17
CA ALA A 152 -4.33 -23.45 -10.38
C ALA A 152 -5.72 -23.11 -10.92
#